data_AF-A0A8S3EFE5-F1
#
_entry.id   AF-A0A8S3EFE5-F1
#
_cell.length_a   1.000
_cell.length_b   1.000
_cell.length_c   1.000
_cell.angle_alpha   90.00
_cell.angle_beta   90.00
_cell.angle_gamma   90.00
#
_symmetry.space_group_name_H-M   'P 1'
#
loop_
_entity.id
_entity.type
_entity.pdbx_description
1 polymer ?
#
loop_
_entity_poly.entity_id
_entity_poly.type
_entity_poly.pdbx_seq_one_letter_code
_entity_poly.pdbx_strand_id
1 'polypeptide(L)'
;VGLVLDSLKENARTLVAIGTYLIGKERIFHAIAKALDCKIFVETRKFRILNQLENDDLSKRLTKHPHETNVHVVGMGSITQPMLQAHVDKYALKYNKIIGIKPTGWTTPRSTSGSKHYSIESKSSNITIYGFPYSEHSSFDELKNFIQYIKPKRIIPTVNVGRADLRDKMNGYFQQWLST
;
A
#
# COMPACT_ATOMS: atom_id res chain seq x y z
N VAL A 1 7.78 -8.78 -2.04
CA VAL A 1 8.35 -9.86 -1.20
C VAL A 1 9.87 -9.83 -1.21
N GLY A 2 10.55 -9.93 -2.37
CA GLY A 2 12.02 -9.92 -2.46
C GLY A 2 12.71 -8.82 -1.64
N LEU A 3 12.29 -7.56 -1.82
CA LEU A 3 12.80 -6.43 -1.04
C LEU A 3 12.81 -6.65 0.50
N VAL A 4 11.73 -7.24 1.02
CA VAL A 4 11.58 -7.49 2.46
C VAL A 4 12.52 -8.60 2.90
N LEU A 5 12.62 -9.68 2.12
CA LEU A 5 13.53 -10.79 2.39
C LEU A 5 14.98 -10.29 2.40
N ASP A 6 15.37 -9.48 1.42
CA ASP A 6 16.73 -8.94 1.32
C ASP A 6 17.04 -8.03 2.51
N SER A 7 16.10 -7.16 2.89
CA SER A 7 16.27 -6.27 4.06
C SER A 7 16.42 -7.04 5.38
N LEU A 8 15.68 -8.15 5.55
CA LEU A 8 15.78 -9.00 6.74
C LEU A 8 17.04 -9.87 6.75
N LYS A 9 17.53 -10.30 5.58
CA LYS A 9 18.82 -10.98 5.43
C LYS A 9 19.99 -10.06 5.76
N GLU A 10 19.94 -8.82 5.31
CA GLU A 10 20.94 -7.80 5.64
C GLU A 10 20.95 -7.47 7.15
N ASN A 11 19.76 -7.40 7.76
CA ASN A 11 19.63 -7.13 9.18
C ASN A 11 18.34 -7.76 9.74
N ALA A 12 18.49 -8.82 10.54
CA ALA A 12 17.38 -9.55 11.17
C ALA A 12 16.58 -8.68 12.17
N ARG A 13 17.15 -7.59 12.66
CA ARG A 13 16.50 -6.59 13.53
C ARG A 13 15.78 -5.49 12.74
N THR A 14 15.52 -5.71 11.45
CA THR A 14 14.71 -4.80 10.63
C THR A 14 13.23 -5.02 10.89
N LEU A 15 12.52 -3.94 11.21
CA LEU A 15 11.07 -3.89 11.26
C LEU A 15 10.49 -3.49 9.89
N VAL A 16 9.40 -4.13 9.47
CA VAL A 16 8.68 -3.86 8.23
C VAL A 16 7.35 -3.22 8.58
N ALA A 17 7.22 -1.92 8.35
CA ALA A 17 5.97 -1.18 8.55
C ALA A 17 5.22 -1.05 7.21
N ILE A 18 3.97 -1.50 7.15
CA ILE A 18 3.14 -1.48 5.93
C ILE A 18 1.97 -0.53 6.16
N GLY A 19 1.93 0.55 5.39
CA GLY A 19 0.87 1.56 5.47
C GLY A 19 -0.40 1.09 4.77
N THR A 20 -1.51 1.07 5.49
CA THR A 20 -2.82 0.89 4.85
C THR A 20 -3.89 1.76 5.51
N TYR A 21 -5.04 1.90 4.87
CA TYR A 21 -6.16 2.66 5.39
C TYR A 21 -6.99 1.78 6.35
N LEU A 22 -8.32 1.81 6.18
CA LEU A 22 -9.26 1.03 6.99
C LEU A 22 -9.33 -0.43 6.52
N ILE A 23 -9.72 -0.63 5.26
CA ILE A 23 -9.73 -1.89 4.50
C ILE A 23 -8.99 -1.66 3.17
N GLY A 24 -8.65 -2.74 2.49
CA GLY A 24 -7.89 -2.73 1.25
C GLY A 24 -6.39 -2.98 1.46
N LYS A 25 -5.78 -3.50 0.41
CA LYS A 25 -4.34 -3.81 0.29
C LYS A 25 -3.85 -4.94 1.19
N GLU A 26 -4.77 -5.75 1.71
CA GLU A 26 -4.50 -6.92 2.55
C GLU A 26 -3.52 -7.89 1.89
N ARG A 27 -3.66 -8.05 0.57
CA ARG A 27 -2.81 -8.91 -0.26
C ARG A 27 -1.32 -8.64 -0.08
N ILE A 28 -0.93 -7.40 0.21
CA ILE A 28 0.48 -7.01 0.36
C ILE A 28 1.06 -7.61 1.63
N PHE A 29 0.47 -7.28 2.78
CA PHE A 29 0.99 -7.75 4.06
C PHE A 29 0.72 -9.25 4.29
N HIS A 30 -0.36 -9.78 3.71
CA HIS A 30 -0.64 -11.21 3.70
C HIS A 30 0.41 -11.99 2.90
N ALA A 31 0.75 -11.55 1.68
CA ALA A 31 1.78 -12.21 0.87
C ALA A 31 3.17 -12.15 1.52
N ILE A 32 3.52 -11.02 2.15
CA ILE A 32 4.77 -10.89 2.92
C ILE A 32 4.78 -11.88 4.09
N ALA A 33 3.70 -11.94 4.87
CA ALA A 33 3.61 -12.83 6.03
C ALA A 33 3.65 -14.31 5.64
N LYS A 34 3.02 -14.70 4.51
CA LYS A 34 3.11 -16.07 3.99
C LYS A 34 4.53 -16.41 3.54
N ALA A 35 5.20 -15.50 2.84
CA ALA A 35 6.56 -15.74 2.36
C ALA A 35 7.60 -15.82 3.49
N LEU A 36 7.37 -15.11 4.60
CA LEU A 36 8.21 -15.14 5.80
C LEU A 36 7.77 -16.21 6.82
N ASP A 37 6.67 -16.89 6.55
CA ASP A 37 5.90 -17.69 7.50
C ASP A 37 5.80 -17.09 8.92
N CYS A 38 5.36 -15.83 8.99
CA CYS A 38 5.27 -15.09 10.24
C CYS A 38 3.85 -14.60 10.54
N LYS A 39 3.67 -14.06 11.75
CA LYS A 39 2.46 -13.32 12.15
C LYS A 39 2.47 -11.89 11.58
N ILE A 40 1.35 -11.19 11.67
CA ILE A 40 1.17 -9.79 11.28
C ILE A 40 0.67 -9.02 12.50
N PHE A 41 1.46 -8.08 12.99
CA PHE A 41 1.03 -7.21 14.07
C PHE A 41 0.11 -6.10 13.54
N VAL A 42 -1.04 -5.94 14.19
CA VAL A 42 -2.01 -4.88 13.95
C VAL A 42 -2.56 -4.34 15.27
N GLU A 43 -2.90 -3.05 15.31
CA GLU A 43 -3.59 -2.47 16.46
C GLU A 43 -5.01 -3.05 16.63
N THR A 44 -5.54 -2.99 17.86
CA THR A 44 -6.84 -3.58 18.24
C THR A 44 -7.99 -3.21 17.29
N ARG A 45 -8.08 -1.96 16.85
CA ARG A 45 -9.14 -1.51 15.93
C ARG A 45 -9.04 -2.23 14.58
N LYS A 46 -7.83 -2.31 14.01
CA LYS A 46 -7.58 -2.95 12.72
C LYS A 46 -7.68 -4.47 12.81
N PHE A 47 -7.25 -5.07 13.92
CA PHE A 47 -7.44 -6.49 14.21
C PHE A 47 -8.93 -6.88 14.14
N ARG A 48 -9.83 -6.08 14.72
CA ARG A 48 -11.28 -6.33 14.65
C ARG A 48 -11.78 -6.28 13.20
N ILE A 49 -11.40 -5.26 12.44
CA ILE A 49 -11.81 -5.08 11.04
C ILE A 49 -11.35 -6.26 10.18
N LEU A 50 -10.08 -6.63 10.25
CA LEU A 50 -9.52 -7.70 9.40
C LEU A 50 -10.18 -9.06 9.68
N ASN A 51 -10.60 -9.33 10.92
CA ASN A 51 -11.34 -10.56 11.25
C ASN A 51 -12.78 -10.60 10.74
N GLN A 52 -13.30 -9.51 10.16
CA GLN A 52 -14.61 -9.50 9.50
C GLN A 52 -14.51 -9.71 7.98
N LEU A 53 -13.31 -9.91 7.43
CA LEU A 53 -13.09 -10.02 5.97
C LEU A 53 -13.25 -11.45 5.41
N GLU A 54 -13.77 -12.38 6.21
CA GLU A 54 -14.00 -13.80 5.81
C GLU A 54 -12.76 -14.46 5.17
N ASN A 55 -11.57 -14.09 5.66
CA ASN A 55 -10.29 -14.63 5.18
C ASN A 55 -9.56 -15.34 6.33
N ASP A 56 -9.85 -16.63 6.49
CA ASP A 56 -9.31 -17.45 7.57
C ASP A 56 -7.78 -17.52 7.58
N ASP A 57 -7.14 -17.60 6.41
CA ASP A 57 -5.67 -17.66 6.30
C ASP A 57 -5.03 -16.35 6.80
N LEU A 58 -5.64 -15.21 6.47
CA LEU A 58 -5.19 -13.93 7.00
C LEU A 58 -5.45 -13.83 8.51
N SER A 59 -6.67 -14.12 8.96
CA SER A 59 -7.07 -14.04 10.36
C SER A 59 -6.18 -14.86 11.29
N LYS A 60 -5.83 -16.09 10.87
CA LYS A 60 -4.92 -16.98 11.61
C LYS A 60 -3.51 -16.42 11.74
N ARG A 61 -3.10 -15.50 10.87
CA ARG A 61 -1.77 -14.86 10.90
C ARG A 61 -1.76 -13.55 11.68
N LEU A 62 -2.89 -12.98 12.07
CA LEU A 62 -2.92 -11.74 12.86
C LEU A 62 -2.43 -11.96 14.29
N THR A 63 -1.75 -10.96 14.85
CA THR A 63 -1.38 -10.90 16.26
C THR A 63 -1.56 -9.48 16.79
N LYS A 64 -1.82 -9.36 18.11
CA LYS A 64 -1.79 -8.10 18.85
C LYS A 64 -0.47 -7.89 19.59
N HIS A 65 0.47 -8.83 19.47
CA HIS A 65 1.76 -8.78 20.15
C HIS A 65 2.87 -8.32 19.17
N PRO A 66 3.38 -7.08 19.30
CA PRO A 66 4.35 -6.52 18.35
C PRO A 66 5.71 -7.23 18.36
N HIS A 67 6.05 -7.90 19.45
CA HIS A 67 7.32 -8.60 19.59
C HIS A 67 7.35 -9.97 18.90
N GLU A 68 6.21 -10.51 18.43
CA GLU A 68 6.14 -11.83 17.77
C GLU A 68 6.51 -11.80 16.29
N THR A 69 6.62 -10.62 15.67
CA THR A 69 6.82 -10.52 14.22
C THR A 69 7.52 -9.24 13.80
N ASN A 70 8.32 -9.32 12.73
CA ASN A 70 8.92 -8.17 12.07
C ASN A 70 7.92 -7.41 11.18
N VAL A 71 6.68 -7.87 11.01
CA VAL A 71 5.69 -7.26 10.11
C VAL A 71 4.62 -6.51 10.90
N HIS A 72 4.67 -5.18 10.85
CA HIS A 72 3.71 -4.29 11.50
C HIS A 72 2.85 -3.58 10.45
N VAL A 73 1.53 -3.67 10.57
CA VAL A 73 0.60 -2.92 9.73
C VAL A 73 0.14 -1.67 10.47
N VAL A 74 0.39 -0.51 9.89
CA VAL A 74 0.12 0.81 10.48
C VAL A 74 -0.80 1.65 9.59
N GLY A 75 -1.28 2.77 10.11
CA GLY A 75 -2.04 3.74 9.32
C GLY A 75 -1.16 4.36 8.23
N MET A 76 -1.73 4.62 7.05
CA MET A 76 -1.01 5.22 5.93
C MET A 76 -0.32 6.55 6.29
N GLY A 77 -0.96 7.38 7.12
CA GLY A 77 -0.37 8.65 7.60
C GLY A 77 0.87 8.48 8.47
N SER A 78 1.12 7.29 9.01
CA SER A 78 2.30 6.97 9.83
C SER A 78 3.52 6.56 9.00
N ILE A 79 3.39 6.40 7.68
CA ILE A 79 4.53 6.09 6.78
C ILE A 79 5.25 7.39 6.41
N THR A 80 5.85 8.02 7.41
CA THR A 80 6.71 9.21 7.30
C THR A 80 7.95 9.02 8.16
N GLN A 81 9.05 9.69 7.82
CA GLN A 81 10.32 9.58 8.57
C GLN A 81 10.14 9.76 10.09
N PRO A 82 9.48 10.83 10.60
CA PRO A 82 9.36 11.03 12.05
C PRO A 82 8.49 9.97 12.75
N MET A 83 7.39 9.55 12.10
CA MET A 83 6.47 8.58 12.68
C MET A 83 7.07 7.17 12.69
N LEU A 84 7.82 6.80 11.64
CA LEU A 84 8.54 5.53 11.61
C LEU A 84 9.69 5.50 12.63
N GLN A 85 10.37 6.63 12.85
CA GLN A 85 11.37 6.75 13.91
C GLN A 85 10.74 6.49 15.28
N ALA A 86 9.65 7.20 15.61
CA ALA A 86 8.94 7.00 16.87
C ALA A 86 8.43 5.54 17.03
N HIS A 87 8.02 4.90 15.93
CA HIS A 87 7.54 3.52 15.96
C HIS A 87 8.66 2.50 16.18
N VAL A 88 9.84 2.68 15.57
CA VAL A 88 10.98 1.78 15.82
C VAL A 88 11.54 1.97 17.23
N ASP A 89 11.57 3.21 17.73
CA ASP A 89 12.03 3.54 19.08
C ASP A 89 11.16 2.88 20.17
N LYS A 90 9.84 2.82 19.96
CA LYS A 90 8.91 2.09 20.83
C LYS A 90 9.27 0.61 21.02
N TYR A 91 9.99 0.02 20.06
CA TYR A 91 10.37 -1.39 20.04
C TYR A 91 11.89 -1.59 19.91
N ALA A 92 12.68 -0.61 20.35
CA ALA A 92 14.14 -0.56 20.16
C ALA A 92 14.90 -1.77 20.75
N LEU A 93 14.35 -2.42 21.78
CA LEU A 93 14.92 -3.65 22.34
C LEU A 93 15.06 -4.76 21.29
N LYS A 94 14.12 -4.83 20.33
CA LYS A 94 14.13 -5.84 19.26
C LYS A 94 14.63 -5.28 17.94
N TYR A 95 14.22 -4.07 17.56
CA TYR A 95 14.49 -3.53 16.23
C TYR A 95 15.44 -2.34 16.27
N ASN A 96 16.33 -2.23 15.29
CA ASN A 96 17.26 -1.10 15.14
C ASN A 96 17.21 -0.44 13.75
N LYS A 97 16.42 -1.03 12.83
CA LYS A 97 16.19 -0.54 11.46
C LYS A 97 14.71 -0.71 11.15
N ILE A 98 14.15 0.17 10.33
CA ILE A 98 12.76 0.06 9.88
C ILE A 98 12.66 0.39 8.39
N ILE A 99 11.91 -0.43 7.66
CA ILE A 99 11.49 -0.12 6.29
C ILE A 99 9.99 0.19 6.29
N GLY A 100 9.61 1.29 5.65
CA GLY A 100 8.23 1.67 5.39
C GLY A 100 7.81 1.25 3.99
N ILE A 101 6.73 0.50 3.87
CA ILE A 101 6.09 0.17 2.60
C ILE A 101 4.86 1.05 2.47
N LYS A 102 4.87 1.91 1.44
CA LYS A 102 3.80 2.83 1.09
C LYS A 102 3.14 2.35 -0.21
N PRO A 103 2.10 1.51 -0.12
CA PRO A 103 1.37 1.05 -1.29
C PRO A 103 0.38 2.13 -1.70
N THR A 104 0.79 3.04 -2.55
CA THR A 104 -0.08 4.09 -3.11
C THR A 104 -0.34 3.83 -4.58
N GLY A 105 -1.42 4.39 -5.13
CA GLY A 105 -1.77 4.20 -6.54
C GLY A 105 -0.73 4.85 -7.46
N TRP A 106 -1.07 5.99 -8.05
CA TRP A 106 -0.14 6.73 -8.90
C TRP A 106 1.00 7.34 -8.08
N THR A 107 2.17 6.70 -8.11
CA THR A 107 3.43 7.34 -7.71
C THR A 107 4.11 7.82 -8.99
N THR A 108 4.26 9.13 -9.19
CA THR A 108 5.23 9.63 -10.17
C THR A 108 6.59 9.12 -9.76
N PRO A 109 7.27 8.29 -10.56
CA PRO A 109 8.61 7.84 -10.22
C PRO A 109 9.48 9.09 -10.15
N ARG A 110 9.88 9.52 -8.95
CA ARG A 110 11.01 10.43 -8.79
C ARG A 110 12.26 9.61 -9.14
N SER A 111 12.56 9.62 -10.44
CA SER A 111 13.77 9.24 -11.18
C SER A 111 14.80 8.34 -10.47
N THR A 112 15.15 7.21 -11.09
CA THR A 112 16.50 6.94 -11.64
C THR A 112 16.62 5.44 -11.97
N SER A 113 16.94 5.15 -13.23
CA SER A 113 17.83 4.04 -13.66
C SER A 113 17.64 2.70 -12.94
N GLY A 114 16.64 1.90 -13.32
CA GLY A 114 16.60 0.49 -12.93
C GLY A 114 15.25 -0.19 -13.14
N SER A 115 15.29 -1.47 -13.48
CA SER A 115 14.20 -2.44 -13.64
C SER A 115 13.37 -2.72 -12.37
N LYS A 116 13.35 -1.81 -11.40
CA LYS A 116 12.73 -2.02 -10.09
C LYS A 116 11.32 -1.40 -10.07
N HIS A 117 10.32 -2.24 -9.82
CA HIS A 117 8.89 -1.85 -9.73
C HIS A 117 8.51 -1.10 -8.44
N TYR A 118 9.43 -0.34 -7.85
CA TYR A 118 9.21 0.47 -6.64
C TYR A 118 10.12 1.71 -6.65
N SER A 119 9.73 2.75 -5.92
CA SER A 119 10.53 3.97 -5.72
C SER A 119 11.05 4.06 -4.29
N ILE A 120 12.18 4.75 -4.08
CA ILE A 120 12.64 5.15 -2.75
C ILE A 120 12.12 6.56 -2.52
N GLU A 121 11.10 6.71 -1.67
CA GLU A 121 10.50 8.03 -1.37
C GLU A 121 11.33 8.81 -0.35
N SER A 122 12.00 8.11 0.57
CA SER A 122 12.87 8.72 1.58
C SER A 122 13.84 7.68 2.14
N LYS A 123 15.05 8.11 2.51
CA LYS A 123 16.07 7.26 3.13
C LYS A 123 16.88 8.05 4.16
N SER A 124 17.10 7.46 5.32
CA SER A 124 18.04 7.89 6.36
C SER A 124 18.89 6.68 6.80
N SER A 125 19.66 6.79 7.88
CA SER A 125 20.58 5.74 8.34
C SER A 125 19.87 4.44 8.72
N ASN A 126 18.76 4.53 9.46
CA ASN A 126 17.99 3.40 9.97
C ASN A 126 16.57 3.30 9.40
N ILE A 127 16.14 4.25 8.55
CA ILE A 127 14.79 4.27 7.94
C ILE A 127 14.88 4.30 6.42
N THR A 128 14.11 3.47 5.74
CA THR A 128 13.90 3.60 4.29
C THR A 128 12.42 3.45 3.94
N ILE A 129 11.87 4.39 3.18
CA ILE A 129 10.47 4.39 2.74
C ILE A 129 10.42 4.05 1.25
N TYR A 130 9.70 2.99 0.92
CA TYR A 130 9.50 2.50 -0.42
C TYR A 130 8.06 2.77 -0.88
N GLY A 131 7.93 3.45 -2.01
CA GLY A 131 6.67 3.62 -2.72
C GLY A 131 6.44 2.46 -3.67
N PHE A 132 5.27 1.82 -3.56
CA PHE A 132 4.85 0.76 -4.48
C PHE A 132 3.59 1.20 -5.23
N PRO A 133 3.57 1.10 -6.57
CA PRO A 133 2.38 1.39 -7.37
C PRO A 133 1.37 0.25 -7.21
N TYR A 134 0.55 0.31 -6.17
CA TYR A 134 -0.54 -0.64 -5.90
C TYR A 134 -1.85 0.13 -5.81
N SER A 135 -2.59 0.12 -6.92
CA SER A 135 -3.89 0.78 -7.05
C SER A 135 -5.03 -0.22 -6.87
N GLU A 136 -6.07 0.20 -6.15
CA GLU A 136 -7.38 -0.46 -6.11
C GLU A 136 -8.43 0.33 -6.92
N HIS A 137 -7.96 1.32 -7.69
CA HIS A 137 -8.74 2.05 -8.68
C HIS A 137 -8.25 1.71 -10.09
N SER A 138 -9.17 1.73 -11.04
CA SER A 138 -8.86 1.56 -12.47
C SER A 138 -7.86 2.62 -12.94
N SER A 139 -6.89 2.18 -13.72
CA SER A 139 -6.11 3.04 -14.60
C SER A 139 -6.99 3.64 -15.70
N PHE A 140 -6.44 4.64 -16.41
CA PHE A 140 -7.13 5.29 -17.53
C PHE A 140 -7.54 4.27 -18.61
N ASP A 141 -6.62 3.37 -18.98
CA ASP A 141 -6.86 2.38 -20.03
C ASP A 141 -7.84 1.30 -19.60
N GLU A 142 -7.77 0.83 -18.34
CA GLU A 142 -8.77 -0.12 -17.80
C GLU A 142 -10.18 0.49 -17.82
N LEU A 143 -10.32 1.74 -17.40
CA LEU A 143 -11.61 2.44 -17.42
C LEU A 143 -12.11 2.67 -18.85
N LYS A 144 -11.23 3.11 -19.75
CA LYS A 144 -11.54 3.28 -21.18
C LYS A 144 -12.04 1.97 -21.78
N ASN A 145 -11.29 0.88 -21.60
CA ASN A 145 -11.63 -0.43 -22.14
C ASN A 145 -12.96 -0.94 -21.58
N PHE A 146 -13.22 -0.75 -20.29
CA PHE A 146 -14.49 -1.10 -19.68
C PHE A 146 -15.67 -0.32 -20.28
N ILE A 147 -15.52 1.00 -20.48
CA ILE A 147 -16.56 1.84 -21.07
C ILE A 147 -16.81 1.46 -22.55
N GLN A 148 -15.74 1.22 -23.31
CA GLN A 148 -15.84 0.78 -24.72
C GLN A 148 -16.48 -0.60 -24.87
N TYR A 149 -16.30 -1.47 -23.88
CA TYR A 149 -16.94 -2.78 -23.82
C TYR A 149 -18.43 -2.68 -23.48
N ILE A 150 -18.81 -1.97 -22.42
CA ILE A 150 -20.20 -1.89 -21.94
C ILE A 150 -21.06 -0.95 -22.81
N LYS A 151 -20.46 0.09 -23.42
CA LYS A 151 -21.13 1.11 -24.24
C LYS A 151 -22.37 1.73 -23.56
N PRO A 152 -22.24 2.31 -22.36
CA PRO A 152 -23.37 2.89 -21.64
C PRO A 152 -24.00 4.07 -22.38
N LYS A 153 -25.32 4.22 -22.29
CA LYS A 153 -26.05 5.37 -22.86
C LYS A 153 -25.69 6.71 -22.20
N ARG A 154 -25.28 6.68 -20.93
CA ARG A 154 -24.95 7.87 -20.14
C ARG A 154 -23.90 7.51 -19.10
N ILE A 155 -22.91 8.40 -18.92
CA ILE A 155 -21.88 8.30 -17.89
C ILE A 155 -22.05 9.47 -16.93
N ILE A 156 -22.04 9.18 -15.62
CA ILE A 156 -22.12 10.19 -14.55
C ILE A 156 -20.88 10.01 -13.66
N PRO A 157 -19.90 10.92 -13.68
CA PRO A 157 -18.73 10.82 -12.82
C PRO A 157 -19.10 11.07 -11.36
N THR A 158 -18.46 10.35 -10.43
CA THR A 158 -18.65 10.51 -8.98
C THR A 158 -17.39 11.04 -8.26
N VAL A 159 -16.26 11.10 -8.95
CA VAL A 159 -14.96 11.56 -8.44
C VAL A 159 -14.45 12.71 -9.31
N ASN A 160 -13.70 13.66 -8.72
CA ASN A 160 -13.18 14.86 -9.40
C ASN A 160 -14.27 15.79 -9.97
N VAL A 161 -15.47 15.78 -9.38
CA VAL A 161 -16.63 16.55 -9.86
C VAL A 161 -16.73 17.97 -9.30
N GLY A 162 -15.92 18.32 -8.30
CA GLY A 162 -15.99 19.63 -7.62
C GLY A 162 -15.55 20.82 -8.48
N ARG A 163 -14.91 20.57 -9.63
CA ARG A 163 -14.37 21.61 -10.52
C ARG A 163 -14.91 21.46 -11.94
N ALA A 164 -15.36 22.57 -12.53
CA ALA A 164 -15.96 22.58 -13.87
C ALA A 164 -14.99 22.10 -14.96
N ASP A 165 -13.76 22.59 -14.94
CA ASP A 165 -12.71 22.23 -15.89
C ASP A 165 -12.38 20.73 -15.88
N LEU A 166 -12.39 20.09 -14.70
CA LEU A 166 -12.18 18.65 -14.58
C LEU A 166 -13.36 17.85 -15.12
N ARG A 167 -14.60 18.33 -14.92
CA ARG A 167 -15.80 17.70 -15.49
C ARG A 167 -15.79 17.77 -17.01
N ASP A 168 -15.46 18.93 -17.57
CA ASP A 168 -15.41 19.12 -19.02
C ASP A 168 -14.34 18.22 -19.66
N LYS A 169 -13.18 18.10 -19.01
CA LYS A 169 -12.12 17.18 -19.43
C LYS A 169 -12.58 15.71 -19.41
N MET A 170 -13.26 15.27 -18.35
CA MET A 170 -13.80 13.90 -18.28
C MET A 170 -14.86 13.65 -19.37
N ASN A 171 -15.76 14.62 -19.59
CA ASN A 171 -16.78 14.52 -20.64
C ASN A 171 -16.16 14.39 -22.04
N GLY A 172 -15.08 15.13 -22.31
CA GLY A 172 -14.31 14.99 -23.56
C GLY A 172 -13.77 13.58 -23.76
N TYR A 173 -13.20 12.97 -22.72
CA TYR A 173 -12.75 11.56 -22.79
C TYR A 173 -13.91 10.60 -23.04
N PHE A 174 -15.03 10.76 -22.35
CA PHE A 174 -16.20 9.89 -22.51
C PHE A 174 -16.75 9.92 -23.94
N GLN A 175 -16.87 11.12 -24.53
CA GLN A 175 -17.30 11.29 -25.91
C GLN A 175 -16.34 10.59 -26.88
N GLN A 176 -15.03 10.80 -26.71
CA GLN A 176 -14.00 10.17 -27.52
C GLN A 176 -14.04 8.64 -27.41
N TRP A 177 -14.24 8.09 -26.21
CA TRP A 177 -14.24 6.65 -26.00
C TRP A 177 -15.46 5.96 -26.60
N LEU A 178 -16.63 6.60 -26.54
CA LEU A 178 -17.88 6.06 -27.08
C LEU A 178 -18.02 6.24 -28.60
N SER A 179 -17.20 7.08 -29.22
CA SER A 179 -17.14 7.22 -30.68
C SER A 179 -16.24 6.19 -31.36
N THR A 180 -15.60 5.29 -30.60
CA THR A 180 -14.78 4.18 -31.09
C THR A 180 -15.54 2.86 -30.99
#